data_AF-A0A6A0AJW8-F1
#
_entry.id   AF-A0A6A0AJW8-F1
#
_cell.length_a   1.000
_cell.length_b   1.000
_cell.length_c   1.000
_cell.angle_alpha   90.00
_cell.angle_beta   90.00
_cell.angle_gamma   90.00
#
_symmetry.space_group_name_H-M   'P 1'
#
loop_
_entity.id
_entity.type
_entity.pdbx_description
1 polymer ?
#
loop_
_entity_poly.entity_id
_entity_poly.type
_entity_poly.pdbx_seq_one_letter_code
_entity_poly.pdbx_strand_id
1 'polypeptide(L)'
;MVVPSSLSSVTDMALLLFGNELELEEVKGEEEGWGGVELLQLSMQHNFMSWQLKAEHAQAVLRVRRAMAHLLQRHLQEPCLLLRDEAYQLTARIQQMLADAAADPCFSQKLDGGKLWCTSGIQQQKPHDISLEGRPRVTLALRGM
;
A
#
# COMPACT_ATOMS: atom_id res chain seq x y z
N MET A 1 23.31 20.12 19.28
CA MET A 1 22.03 19.38 19.30
C MET A 1 21.91 18.64 18.00
N VAL A 2 21.90 17.30 18.04
CA VAL A 2 21.71 16.48 16.84
C VAL A 2 20.20 16.22 16.73
N VAL A 3 19.55 16.75 15.71
CA VAL A 3 18.21 16.29 15.32
C VAL A 3 18.43 15.02 14.50
N PRO A 4 17.99 13.83 14.94
CA PRO A 4 17.95 12.70 14.04
C PRO A 4 16.73 12.89 13.13
N SER A 5 16.93 13.54 11.99
CA SER A 5 15.94 13.55 10.90
C SER A 5 16.07 12.25 10.09
N SER A 6 15.80 11.10 10.73
CA SER A 6 15.58 9.88 9.97
C SER A 6 14.17 9.95 9.40
N LEU A 7 14.04 10.28 8.12
CA LEU A 7 12.80 10.06 7.37
C LEU A 7 12.48 8.57 7.45
N SER A 8 11.46 8.20 8.22
CA SER A 8 10.96 6.83 8.22
C SER A 8 10.19 6.61 6.93
N SER A 9 10.48 5.53 6.21
CA SER A 9 9.59 5.06 5.17
C SER A 9 8.25 4.70 5.82
N VAL A 10 7.16 5.25 5.29
CA VAL A 10 5.79 4.96 5.73
C VAL A 10 5.14 4.17 4.61
N THR A 11 4.47 3.06 4.96
CA THR A 11 3.75 2.25 3.96
C THR A 11 2.54 3.04 3.43
N ASP A 12 2.21 2.86 2.15
CA ASP A 12 1.03 3.49 1.55
C ASP A 12 -0.26 3.15 2.31
N MET A 13 -0.38 1.92 2.81
CA MET A 13 -1.51 1.52 3.64
C MET A 13 -1.64 2.36 4.91
N ALA A 14 -0.53 2.75 5.55
CA ALA A 14 -0.58 3.63 6.72
C ALA A 14 -1.06 5.04 6.33
N LEU A 15 -0.64 5.56 5.16
CA LEU A 15 -1.16 6.83 4.64
C LEU A 15 -2.66 6.74 4.34
N LEU A 16 -3.10 5.65 3.70
CA LEU A 16 -4.51 5.42 3.40
C LEU A 16 -5.37 5.31 4.66
N LEU A 17 -4.87 4.70 5.74
CA LEU A 17 -5.63 4.54 6.99
C LEU A 17 -5.65 5.81 7.87
N PHE A 18 -4.51 6.50 7.99
CA PHE A 18 -4.33 7.57 8.98
C PHE A 18 -4.17 8.97 8.38
N GLY A 19 -4.00 9.08 7.07
CA GLY A 19 -3.86 10.37 6.40
C GLY A 19 -5.18 11.14 6.31
N ASN A 20 -5.13 12.27 5.60
CA ASN A 20 -6.25 13.19 5.44
C ASN A 20 -7.41 12.58 4.63
N GLU A 21 -8.41 13.40 4.34
CA GLU A 21 -9.60 13.03 3.56
C GLU A 21 -9.23 12.26 2.29
N LEU A 22 -9.96 11.15 2.07
CA LEU A 22 -9.83 10.31 0.89
C LEU A 22 -11.03 10.52 -0.02
N GLU A 23 -10.73 10.71 -1.29
CA GLU A 23 -11.68 10.69 -2.38
C GLU A 23 -11.66 9.28 -3.01
N LEU A 24 -12.84 8.80 -3.42
CA LEU A 24 -13.03 7.49 -4.04
C LEU A 24 -13.52 7.71 -5.47
N GLU A 25 -12.81 7.13 -6.42
CA GLU A 25 -13.19 7.12 -7.83
C GLU A 25 -13.26 5.67 -8.34
N GLU A 26 -14.34 5.34 -9.05
CA GLU A 26 -14.43 4.07 -9.78
C GLU A 26 -13.58 4.14 -11.04
N VAL A 27 -12.63 3.22 -11.18
CA VAL A 27 -11.77 3.16 -12.37
C VAL A 27 -12.20 1.97 -13.22
N LYS A 28 -12.64 2.25 -14.45
CA LYS A 28 -12.84 1.22 -15.46
C LYS A 28 -11.47 0.83 -16.03
N GLY A 29 -10.75 -0.05 -15.33
CA GLY A 29 -9.49 -0.60 -15.79
C GLY A 29 -9.67 -1.93 -16.50
N GLU A 30 -9.58 -1.95 -17.84
CA GLU A 30 -9.11 -3.13 -18.57
C GLU A 30 -7.58 -3.13 -18.50
N GLU A 31 -6.96 -3.62 -17.41
CA GLU A 31 -5.50 -3.69 -17.33
C GLU A 31 -4.94 -5.06 -16.94
N GLU A 32 -3.94 -5.44 -17.73
CA GLU A 32 -3.19 -6.69 -17.70
C GLU A 32 -2.38 -6.80 -16.40
N GLY A 33 -2.84 -7.64 -15.48
CA GLY A 33 -2.12 -7.93 -14.23
C GLY A 33 -3.03 -8.37 -13.09
N TRP A 34 -4.27 -7.86 -13.07
CA TRP A 34 -5.28 -8.20 -12.05
C TRP A 34 -6.46 -9.02 -12.58
N GLY A 35 -6.39 -9.51 -13.82
CA GLY A 35 -7.32 -10.53 -14.33
C GLY A 35 -8.81 -10.18 -14.25
N GLY A 36 -9.20 -8.95 -14.64
CA GLY A 36 -10.61 -8.54 -14.67
C GLY A 36 -11.23 -8.29 -13.29
N VAL A 37 -10.42 -8.13 -12.25
CA VAL A 37 -10.90 -7.75 -10.90
C VAL A 37 -11.25 -6.26 -10.88
N GLU A 38 -12.37 -5.92 -10.24
CA GLU A 38 -12.82 -4.55 -10.05
C GLU A 38 -11.80 -3.74 -9.21
N LEU A 39 -11.33 -2.63 -9.78
CA LEU A 39 -10.37 -1.73 -9.16
C LEU A 39 -11.05 -0.42 -8.76
N LEU A 40 -10.66 0.09 -7.60
CA LEU A 40 -11.07 1.39 -7.09
C LEU A 40 -9.84 2.25 -6.88
N GLN A 41 -9.95 3.53 -7.21
CA GLN A 41 -8.92 4.51 -6.94
C GLN A 41 -9.27 5.28 -5.67
N LEU A 42 -8.34 5.27 -4.72
CA LEU A 42 -8.36 6.17 -3.57
C LEU A 42 -7.37 7.29 -3.83
N SER A 43 -7.76 8.53 -3.57
CA SER A 43 -6.89 9.67 -3.69
C SER A 43 -6.97 10.59 -2.50
N MET A 44 -5.91 11.38 -2.30
CA MET A 44 -5.78 12.31 -1.18
C MET A 44 -5.24 13.64 -1.69
N GLN A 45 -5.62 14.73 -1.02
CA GLN A 45 -5.15 16.10 -1.32
C GLN A 45 -5.44 16.50 -2.79
N HIS A 46 -6.71 16.43 -3.23
CA HIS A 46 -7.13 16.78 -4.59
C HIS A 46 -6.34 16.03 -5.67
N ASN A 47 -6.28 14.70 -5.56
CA ASN A 47 -5.54 13.82 -6.48
C ASN A 47 -4.00 14.01 -6.51
N PHE A 48 -3.41 14.74 -5.57
CA PHE A 48 -1.95 14.84 -5.46
C PHE A 48 -1.28 13.49 -5.16
N MET A 49 -1.94 12.64 -4.38
CA MET A 49 -1.55 11.25 -4.19
C MET A 49 -2.74 10.36 -4.53
N SER A 50 -2.51 9.33 -5.35
CA SER A 50 -3.55 8.37 -5.71
C SER A 50 -3.01 6.94 -5.74
N TRP A 51 -3.86 6.02 -5.33
CA TRP A 51 -3.58 4.59 -5.23
C TRP A 51 -4.73 3.82 -5.87
N GLN A 52 -4.39 2.86 -6.71
CA GLN A 52 -5.32 1.86 -7.18
C GLN A 52 -5.23 0.63 -6.29
N LEU A 53 -6.39 0.16 -5.85
CA LEU A 53 -6.54 -1.05 -5.06
C LEU A 53 -7.68 -1.89 -5.62
N LYS A 54 -7.69 -3.19 -5.33
CA LYS A 54 -8.89 -4.01 -5.48
C LYS A 54 -10.05 -3.38 -4.71
N ALA A 55 -11.25 -3.48 -5.27
CA ALA A 55 -12.46 -2.92 -4.67
C ALA A 55 -12.65 -3.36 -3.21
N GLU A 56 -12.41 -4.64 -2.91
CA GLU A 56 -12.50 -5.18 -1.55
C GLU A 56 -11.56 -4.49 -0.54
N HIS A 57 -10.34 -4.16 -0.98
CA HIS A 57 -9.32 -3.51 -0.15
C HIS A 57 -9.63 -2.04 0.06
N ALA A 58 -9.99 -1.32 -1.02
CA ALA A 58 -10.42 0.07 -0.91
C ALA A 58 -11.64 0.23 0.02
N GLN A 59 -12.64 -0.65 -0.12
CA GLN A 59 -13.79 -0.67 0.77
C GLN A 59 -13.42 -1.03 2.21
N ALA A 60 -12.45 -1.94 2.42
CA ALA A 60 -11.94 -2.26 3.76
C ALA A 60 -11.29 -1.04 4.42
N VAL A 61 -10.45 -0.29 3.70
CA VAL A 61 -9.83 0.97 4.17
C VAL A 61 -10.92 1.96 4.60
N LEU A 62 -11.92 2.20 3.74
CA LEU A 62 -13.01 3.14 4.05
C LEU A 62 -13.83 2.71 5.27
N ARG A 63 -14.12 1.41 5.41
CA ARG A 63 -14.84 0.87 6.58
C ARG A 63 -14.04 1.07 7.86
N VAL A 64 -12.74 0.77 7.85
CA VAL A 64 -11.86 0.95 9.02
C VAL A 64 -11.78 2.43 9.41
N ARG A 65 -11.63 3.35 8.45
CA ARG A 65 -11.61 4.79 8.72
C ARG A 65 -12.91 5.29 9.35
N ARG A 66 -14.06 4.84 8.84
CA ARG A 66 -15.37 5.19 9.42
C ARG A 66 -15.53 4.65 10.84
N ALA A 67 -15.15 3.39 11.06
CA ALA A 67 -15.20 2.77 12.39
C ALA A 67 -14.29 3.51 13.39
N MET A 68 -13.09 3.90 12.96
CA MET A 68 -12.16 4.69 13.76
C MET A 68 -12.72 6.07 14.11
N ALA A 69 -13.26 6.80 13.12
CA ALA A 69 -13.89 8.09 13.36
C ALA A 69 -15.06 7.98 14.33
N HIS A 70 -15.91 6.96 14.16
CA HIS A 70 -17.05 6.72 15.04
C HIS A 70 -16.62 6.40 16.47
N LEU A 71 -15.61 5.53 16.64
CA LEU A 71 -15.09 5.18 17.96
C LEU A 71 -14.47 6.40 18.66
N LEU A 72 -13.66 7.18 17.94
CA LEU A 72 -13.07 8.42 18.48
C LEU A 72 -14.15 9.44 18.84
N GLN A 73 -15.18 9.60 18.02
CA GLN A 73 -16.30 10.49 18.30
C GLN A 73 -17.06 10.06 19.57
N ARG A 74 -17.34 8.77 19.73
CA ARG A 74 -17.98 8.25 20.95
C ARG A 74 -17.10 8.46 22.17
N HIS A 75 -15.79 8.26 22.04
CA HIS A 75 -14.86 8.49 23.15
C HIS A 75 -14.78 9.96 23.57
N LEU A 76 -14.92 10.90 22.62
CA LEU A 76 -15.01 12.33 22.93
C LEU A 76 -16.32 12.71 23.63
N GLN A 77 -17.44 12.06 23.27
CA GLN A 77 -18.75 12.31 23.87
C GLN A 77 -18.88 11.66 25.26
N GLU A 78 -18.35 10.44 25.42
CA GLU A 78 -18.42 9.66 26.66
C GLU A 78 -17.04 9.08 27.03
N PRO A 79 -16.13 9.89 27.58
CA PRO A 79 -14.75 9.46 27.86
C PRO A 79 -14.65 8.30 28.86
N CYS A 80 -15.63 8.18 29.75
CA CYS A 80 -15.70 7.14 30.78
C CYS A 80 -16.20 5.79 30.24
N LEU A 81 -16.73 5.75 29.02
CA LEU A 81 -17.23 4.52 28.40
C LEU A 81 -16.03 3.66 27.98
N LEU A 82 -15.91 2.48 28.57
CA LEU A 82 -14.86 1.52 28.22
C LEU A 82 -15.19 0.84 26.89
N LEU A 83 -14.79 1.46 25.78
CA LEU A 83 -14.89 0.90 24.42
C LEU A 83 -13.76 -0.11 24.11
N ARG A 84 -13.30 -0.85 25.12
CA ARG A 84 -12.09 -1.67 25.02
C ARG A 84 -12.18 -2.75 23.95
N ASP A 85 -13.30 -3.47 23.88
CA ASP A 85 -13.45 -4.57 22.94
C ASP A 85 -13.55 -4.06 21.49
N GLU A 86 -14.32 -3.00 21.25
CA GLU A 86 -14.42 -2.34 19.94
C GLU A 86 -13.06 -1.80 19.49
N ALA A 87 -12.33 -1.13 20.39
CA ALA A 87 -10.99 -0.60 20.13
C ALA A 87 -9.99 -1.72 19.85
N TYR A 88 -10.08 -2.84 20.57
CA TYR A 88 -9.20 -3.99 20.37
C TYR A 88 -9.45 -4.64 19.00
N GLN A 89 -10.71 -4.87 18.63
CA GLN A 89 -11.08 -5.44 17.33
C GLN A 89 -10.65 -4.54 16.18
N LEU A 90 -10.88 -3.23 16.30
CA LEU A 90 -10.45 -2.25 15.30
C LEU A 90 -8.92 -2.23 15.15
N THR A 91 -8.19 -2.24 16.28
CA THR A 91 -6.72 -2.27 16.30
C THR A 91 -6.18 -3.53 15.63
N ALA A 92 -6.74 -4.69 15.96
CA ALA A 92 -6.36 -5.97 15.34
C ALA A 92 -6.60 -5.95 13.82
N ARG A 93 -7.72 -5.35 13.38
CA ARG A 93 -8.02 -5.21 11.94
C ARG A 93 -7.02 -4.29 11.22
N ILE A 94 -6.66 -3.17 11.84
CA ILE A 94 -5.64 -2.25 11.32
C ILE A 94 -4.28 -2.95 11.20
N GLN A 95 -3.87 -3.68 12.25
CA GLN A 95 -2.61 -4.44 12.24
C GLN A 95 -2.58 -5.49 11.13
N GLN A 96 -3.68 -6.23 10.93
CA GLN A 96 -3.78 -7.20 9.85
C GLN A 96 -3.62 -6.53 8.48
N MET A 97 -4.32 -5.41 8.23
CA MET A 97 -4.22 -4.71 6.95
C MET A 97 -2.81 -4.17 6.68
N LEU A 98 -2.12 -3.67 7.70
CA LEU A 98 -0.73 -3.24 7.59
C LEU A 98 0.22 -4.41 7.32
N ALA A 99 -0.03 -5.57 7.94
CA ALA A 99 0.76 -6.78 7.71
C ALA A 99 0.55 -7.35 6.30
N ASP A 100 -0.70 -7.40 5.82
CA ASP A 100 -1.05 -7.86 4.48
C ASP A 100 -0.38 -6.97 3.42
N ALA A 101 -0.44 -5.64 3.59
CA ALA A 101 0.21 -4.70 2.70
C ALA A 101 1.75 -4.76 2.76
N ALA A 102 2.34 -5.18 3.87
CA ALA A 102 3.78 -5.41 3.98
C ALA A 102 4.20 -6.73 3.32
N ALA A 103 3.32 -7.73 3.29
CA ALA A 103 3.58 -9.04 2.69
C ALA A 103 3.38 -9.05 1.16
N ASP A 104 2.52 -8.18 0.63
CA ASP A 104 2.26 -8.07 -0.81
C ASP A 104 2.82 -6.74 -1.39
N PRO A 105 3.94 -6.78 -2.15
CA PRO A 105 4.55 -5.59 -2.73
C PRO A 105 3.70 -4.91 -3.83
N CYS A 106 2.65 -5.59 -4.32
CA CYS A 106 1.68 -5.03 -5.26
C CYS A 106 0.31 -4.78 -4.61
N PHE A 107 0.22 -4.77 -3.27
CA PHE A 107 -1.04 -4.55 -2.56
C PHE A 107 -1.78 -3.29 -3.02
N SER A 108 -1.03 -2.21 -3.26
CA SER A 108 -1.49 -0.97 -3.85
C SER A 108 -0.56 -0.55 -4.97
N GLN A 109 -1.13 -0.01 -6.04
CA GLN A 109 -0.36 0.62 -7.10
C GLN A 109 -0.50 2.13 -7.00
N LYS A 110 0.62 2.82 -6.75
CA LYS A 110 0.63 4.28 -6.66
C LYS A 110 0.72 4.87 -8.06
N LEU A 111 -0.13 5.86 -8.33
CA LEU A 111 -0.14 6.63 -9.58
C LEU A 111 0.75 7.86 -9.41
N ASP A 112 1.90 7.87 -10.08
CA ASP A 112 2.78 9.04 -10.16
C ASP A 112 2.89 9.46 -11.64
N GLY A 113 2.30 10.62 -11.99
CA GLY A 113 2.38 11.19 -13.34
C GLY A 113 1.75 10.34 -14.44
N GLY A 114 0.72 9.56 -14.14
CA GLY A 114 0.02 8.67 -15.10
C GLY A 114 0.70 7.33 -15.34
N LYS A 115 1.72 6.97 -14.55
CA LYS A 115 2.32 5.63 -14.52
C LYS A 115 2.00 4.94 -13.20
N LEU A 116 1.60 3.67 -13.29
CA LEU A 116 1.36 2.79 -12.14
C LEU A 116 2.66 2.14 -11.69
N TRP A 117 2.92 2.19 -10.39
CA TRP A 117 4.07 1.52 -9.78
C TRP A 117 3.57 0.69 -8.60
N CYS A 118 3.91 -0.60 -8.57
CA CYS A 118 3.80 -1.38 -7.34
C CYS A 118 4.80 -0.82 -6.33
N THR A 119 4.31 -0.36 -5.18
CA THR A 119 5.16 0.24 -4.15
C THR A 119 5.84 -0.86 -3.34
N SER A 120 6.82 -1.50 -3.97
CA SER A 120 7.75 -2.36 -3.27
C SER A 120 8.59 -1.49 -2.33
N GLY A 121 8.25 -1.52 -1.04
CA GLY A 121 9.04 -0.96 0.06
C GLY A 121 10.33 -1.74 0.29
N ILE A 122 11.14 -1.97 -0.76
CA ILE A 122 12.56 -2.29 -0.66
C ILE A 122 13.22 -1.58 -1.84
N GLN A 123 14.09 -0.63 -1.51
CA GLN A 123 14.98 0.07 -2.41
C GLN A 123 15.74 -0.95 -3.27
N GLN A 124 15.23 -1.26 -4.47
CA GLN A 124 16.04 -1.95 -5.47
C GLN A 124 17.13 -0.97 -5.89
N GLN A 125 18.32 -1.15 -5.32
CA GLN A 125 19.53 -0.60 -5.91
C GLN A 125 19.55 -1.03 -7.37
N LYS A 126 19.44 -0.03 -8.24
CA LYS A 126 19.69 -0.10 -9.67
C LYS A 126 20.97 -0.93 -9.88
N PRO A 127 20.94 -2.09 -10.56
CA PRO A 127 22.20 -2.72 -10.93
C PRO A 127 22.89 -1.75 -11.88
N HIS A 128 24.04 -1.23 -11.44
CA HIS A 128 24.95 -0.51 -12.29
C HIS A 128 25.23 -1.36 -13.53
N ASP A 129 25.18 -0.73 -14.70
CA ASP A 129 25.74 -1.26 -15.95
C ASP A 129 27.17 -1.72 -15.68
N ILE A 130 27.36 -3.02 -15.52
CA ILE A 130 28.67 -3.64 -15.69
C ILE A 130 28.71 -4.15 -17.13
N SER A 131 29.15 -3.27 -18.01
CA SER A 131 29.67 -3.65 -19.32
C SER A 131 30.85 -4.60 -19.10
N LEU A 132 30.67 -5.87 -19.46
CA LEU A 132 31.75 -6.86 -19.57
C LEU A 132 31.95 -7.19 -21.04
N GLU A 133 32.57 -6.26 -21.78
CA GLU A 133 33.37 -6.68 -22.93
C GLU A 133 34.58 -7.46 -22.41
N GLY A 134 34.65 -8.75 -22.75
CA GLY A 134 35.80 -9.59 -22.42
C GLY A 134 35.47 -11.09 -22.29
N ARG A 135 35.33 -11.77 -23.43
CA ARG A 135 35.28 -13.24 -23.59
C ARG A 135 36.39 -13.97 -22.78
N PRO A 136 36.20 -15.25 -22.34
CA PRO A 136 36.09 -16.39 -23.26
C PRO A 136 34.97 -17.41 -22.97
N ARG A 137 34.66 -18.16 -24.04
CA ARG A 137 33.78 -19.33 -24.14
C ARG A 137 34.09 -20.40 -23.10
N VAL A 138 33.06 -21.06 -22.57
CA VAL A 138 33.09 -22.49 -22.25
C VAL A 138 31.81 -23.16 -22.77
N THR A 139 32.00 -24.14 -23.64
CA THR A 139 31.00 -25.05 -24.20
C THR A 139 30.68 -26.12 -23.17
N LEU A 140 29.41 -26.47 -22.96
CA LEU A 140 29.02 -27.77 -22.41
C LEU A 140 27.78 -28.27 -23.14
N ALA A 141 28.02 -29.22 -24.05
CA ALA A 141 27.02 -30.11 -24.58
C ALA A 141 26.58 -31.07 -23.49
N LEU A 142 25.28 -31.32 -23.34
CA LEU A 142 24.80 -32.57 -22.76
C LEU A 142 23.56 -33.05 -23.51
N ARG A 143 23.70 -34.29 -23.97
CA ARG A 143 22.83 -35.13 -24.77
C ARG A 143 22.28 -36.19 -23.82
N GLY A 144 20.99 -36.51 -23.94
CA GLY A 144 20.37 -37.74 -23.42
C GLY A 144 19.51 -37.53 -22.18
N MET A 145 18.18 -37.67 -22.35
CA MET A 145 17.45 -38.93 -22.14
C MET A 145 16.38 -39.06 -23.22
#